data_AF-A0A0M0L649-F1
#
_entry.id   AF-A0A0M0L649-F1
#
_cell.length_a   1.000
_cell.length_b   1.000
_cell.length_c   1.000
_cell.angle_alpha   90.00
_cell.angle_beta   90.00
_cell.angle_gamma   90.00
#
_symmetry.space_group_name_H-M   'P 1'
#
loop_
_entity.id
_entity.type
_entity.pdbx_description
1 polymer ?
#
loop_
_entity_poly.entity_id
_entity_poly.type
_entity_poly.pdbx_seq_one_letter_code
_entity_poly.pdbx_strand_id
1 'polypeptide(L)'
;MGSMYFALAVVIAVLGLTFIYKRTYEKIGVIVQENSKDIHKKISKAQNIMFLQSAVFEIIPILLIVIGFIDLPSETLSPKTVVTLLISIGGWVVGVMAARRMKKVAQERLPNGVGQLLSGLLLIQIMTMSAFPVISIICHLLIFNRA
;
A
#
# COMPACT_ATOMS: atom_id res chain seq x y z
N MET A 1 17.77 10.68 -12.91
CA MET A 1 17.33 9.26 -12.82
C MET A 1 16.55 9.01 -11.53
N GLY A 2 16.83 9.77 -10.47
CA GLY A 2 16.09 9.90 -9.21
C GLY A 2 14.58 9.70 -9.28
N SER A 3 13.91 10.38 -10.22
CA SER A 3 12.45 10.32 -10.38
C SER A 3 11.92 8.89 -10.59
N MET A 4 12.57 8.08 -11.42
CA MET A 4 12.14 6.71 -11.71
C MET A 4 12.18 5.80 -10.48
N TYR A 5 13.09 6.02 -9.53
CA TYR A 5 13.14 5.25 -8.29
C TYR A 5 11.89 5.47 -7.42
N PHE A 6 11.30 6.67 -7.43
CA PHE A 6 10.04 6.93 -6.73
C PHE A 6 8.86 6.18 -7.36
N ALA A 7 8.75 6.20 -8.69
CA ALA A 7 7.72 5.42 -9.38
C ALA A 7 7.87 3.93 -9.09
N LEU A 8 9.11 3.41 -9.14
CA LEU A 8 9.38 2.01 -8.82
C LEU A 8 9.02 1.67 -7.37
N ALA A 9 9.38 2.54 -6.41
CA ALA A 9 9.03 2.38 -5.00
C ALA A 9 7.51 2.29 -4.80
N VAL A 10 6.75 3.18 -5.45
CA VAL A 10 5.28 3.18 -5.38
C VAL A 10 4.71 1.90 -5.98
N VAL A 11 5.17 1.47 -7.16
CA VAL A 11 4.67 0.25 -7.81
C VAL A 11 4.93 -0.98 -6.94
N ILE A 12 6.16 -1.14 -6.43
CA ILE A 12 6.53 -2.26 -5.57
C ILE A 12 5.70 -2.25 -4.29
N ALA A 13 5.63 -1.11 -3.59
CA ALA A 13 4.86 -0.97 -2.36
C ALA A 13 3.38 -1.31 -2.58
N VAL A 14 2.74 -0.73 -3.59
CA VAL A 14 1.32 -0.94 -3.86
C VAL A 14 1.04 -2.41 -4.19
N LEU A 15 1.83 -3.03 -5.07
CA LEU A 15 1.62 -4.43 -5.45
C LEU A 15 1.83 -5.39 -4.27
N GLY A 16 2.93 -5.23 -3.54
CA GLY A 16 3.24 -6.12 -2.43
C GLY A 16 2.31 -5.97 -1.24
N LEU A 17 1.95 -4.74 -0.88
CA LEU A 17 0.96 -4.50 0.16
C LEU A 17 -0.40 -5.08 -0.26
N THR A 18 -0.85 -4.86 -1.50
CA THR A 18 -2.11 -5.46 -2.00
C THR A 18 -2.10 -6.98 -1.83
N PHE A 19 -0.98 -7.63 -2.15
CA PHE A 19 -0.83 -9.08 -2.01
C PHE A 19 -0.89 -9.55 -0.55
N ILE A 20 -0.17 -8.87 0.35
CA ILE A 20 -0.17 -9.18 1.79
C ILE A 20 -1.58 -9.05 2.37
N TYR A 21 -2.32 -8.01 1.98
CA TYR A 21 -3.68 -7.79 2.43
C TYR A 21 -4.65 -8.82 1.87
N LYS A 22 -4.53 -9.18 0.57
CA LYS A 22 -5.35 -10.25 -0.01
C LYS A 22 -5.24 -11.53 0.81
N ARG A 23 -4.00 -11.96 1.10
CA ARG A 23 -3.72 -13.16 1.92
C ARG A 23 -4.32 -13.05 3.33
N THR A 24 -4.32 -11.85 3.90
CA THR A 24 -4.87 -11.61 5.24
C THR A 24 -6.40 -11.68 5.24
N TYR A 25 -7.06 -11.11 4.24
CA TYR A 25 -8.52 -11.25 4.07
C TYR A 25 -8.94 -12.71 3.92
N GLU A 26 -8.22 -13.48 3.09
CA GLU A 26 -8.48 -14.92 2.92
C GLU A 26 -8.30 -15.69 4.23
N LYS A 27 -7.22 -15.43 4.98
CA LYS A 27 -6.99 -16.04 6.30
C LYS A 27 -8.08 -15.70 7.31
N ILE A 28 -8.48 -14.42 7.40
CA ILE A 28 -9.58 -14.00 8.28
C ILE A 28 -10.87 -14.71 7.87
N GLY A 29 -11.11 -14.88 6.58
CA GLY A 29 -12.29 -15.59 6.10
C GLY A 29 -12.35 -17.04 6.57
N VAL A 30 -11.23 -17.77 6.49
CA VAL A 30 -11.12 -19.13 7.02
C VAL A 30 -11.37 -19.16 8.53
N ILE A 31 -10.72 -18.26 9.29
CA ILE A 31 -10.86 -18.18 10.76
C ILE A 31 -12.31 -17.96 11.19
N VAL A 32 -13.03 -17.11 10.45
CA VAL A 32 -14.44 -16.81 10.74
C VAL A 32 -15.34 -18.00 10.43
N GLN A 33 -15.09 -18.71 9.33
CA GLN A 33 -15.86 -19.91 8.95
C GLN A 33 -15.66 -21.08 9.92
N GLU A 34 -14.46 -21.22 10.51
CA GLU A 34 -14.16 -22.25 11.51
C GLU A 34 -14.96 -22.11 12.81
N ASN A 35 -15.62 -20.95 13.07
CA ASN A 35 -16.41 -20.66 14.26
C ASN A 35 -15.75 -21.10 15.59
N SER A 36 -14.44 -20.84 15.72
CA SER A 36 -13.68 -21.26 16.91
C SER A 36 -13.90 -20.31 18.09
N LYS A 37 -13.89 -20.85 19.33
CA LYS A 37 -14.00 -20.04 20.57
C LYS A 37 -12.94 -18.93 20.69
N ASP A 38 -11.81 -19.07 20.01
CA ASP A 38 -10.69 -18.11 20.01
C ASP A 38 -10.64 -17.19 18.78
N ILE A 39 -11.79 -16.94 18.13
CA ILE A 39 -11.87 -16.17 16.88
C ILE A 39 -11.15 -14.81 16.95
N HIS A 40 -11.37 -14.04 18.01
CA HIS A 40 -10.75 -12.72 18.20
C HIS A 40 -9.23 -12.81 18.32
N LYS A 41 -8.71 -13.83 19.02
CA LYS A 41 -7.27 -14.06 19.19
C LYS A 41 -6.61 -14.48 17.88
N LYS A 42 -7.26 -15.36 17.11
CA LYS A 42 -6.78 -15.79 15.78
C LYS A 42 -6.77 -14.61 14.78
N ILE A 43 -7.82 -13.80 14.77
CA ILE A 43 -7.90 -12.59 13.93
C ILE A 43 -6.79 -11.60 14.31
N SER A 44 -6.62 -11.28 15.59
CA SER A 44 -5.55 -10.39 16.06
C SER A 44 -4.16 -10.91 15.66
N LYS A 45 -3.93 -12.22 15.78
CA LYS A 45 -2.68 -12.85 15.31
C LYS A 45 -2.47 -12.68 13.79
N ALA A 46 -3.52 -12.85 12.99
CA ALA A 46 -3.45 -12.62 11.54
C ALA A 46 -3.13 -11.16 11.20
N GLN A 47 -3.72 -10.21 11.92
CA GLN A 47 -3.44 -8.77 11.76
C GLN A 47 -1.99 -8.44 12.15
N ASN A 48 -1.48 -8.95 13.27
CA ASN A 48 -0.10 -8.71 13.68
C ASN A 48 0.91 -9.27 12.66
N ILE A 49 0.63 -10.46 12.11
CA ILE A 49 1.46 -11.02 11.04
C ILE A 49 1.40 -10.15 9.79
N MET A 50 0.21 -9.65 9.42
CA MET A 50 0.06 -8.72 8.29
C MET A 50 0.89 -7.45 8.49
N PHE A 51 0.82 -6.81 9.66
CA PHE A 51 1.61 -5.62 9.96
C PHE A 51 3.12 -5.87 9.86
N LEU A 52 3.59 -6.98 10.43
CA LEU A 52 5.00 -7.35 10.35
C LEU A 52 5.43 -7.60 8.91
N GLN A 53 4.60 -8.31 8.12
CA GLN A 53 4.87 -8.55 6.70
C GLN A 53 4.92 -7.25 5.90
N SER A 54 3.98 -6.33 6.14
CA SER A 54 3.98 -5.01 5.51
C SER A 54 5.26 -4.24 5.83
N ALA A 55 5.63 -4.14 7.10
CA ALA A 55 6.83 -3.43 7.53
C ALA A 55 8.12 -4.00 6.92
N VAL A 56 8.25 -5.33 6.88
CA VAL A 56 9.40 -5.99 6.23
C VAL A 56 9.40 -5.73 4.72
N PHE A 57 8.23 -5.80 4.09
CA PHE A 57 8.11 -5.59 2.65
C PHE A 57 8.44 -4.14 2.23
N GLU A 58 8.13 -3.18 3.09
CA GLU A 58 8.37 -1.75 2.85
C GLU A 58 9.85 -1.36 2.82
N ILE A 59 10.76 -2.20 3.35
CA ILE A 59 12.22 -1.93 3.34
C ILE A 59 12.71 -1.62 1.91
N ILE A 60 12.27 -2.40 0.91
CA ILE A 60 12.70 -2.21 -0.48
C ILE A 60 12.19 -0.86 -1.04
N PRO A 61 10.88 -0.55 -1.00
CA PRO A 61 10.36 0.79 -1.35
C PRO A 61 11.04 1.96 -0.61
N ILE A 62 11.33 1.82 0.68
CA ILE A 62 12.01 2.87 1.46
C ILE A 62 13.42 3.09 0.93
N LEU A 63 14.19 2.03 0.67
CA LEU A 63 15.53 2.15 0.08
C LEU A 63 15.49 2.83 -1.29
N LEU A 64 14.50 2.50 -2.12
CA LEU A 64 14.31 3.15 -3.42
C LEU A 64 13.98 4.64 -3.29
N ILE A 65 13.16 5.02 -2.31
CA ILE A 65 12.91 6.44 -2.00
C ILE A 65 14.22 7.14 -1.62
N VAL A 66 15.00 6.56 -0.70
CA VAL A 66 16.28 7.14 -0.26
C VAL A 66 17.24 7.31 -1.43
N ILE A 67 17.39 6.29 -2.27
CA ILE A 67 18.21 6.37 -3.50
C ILE A 67 17.68 7.43 -4.44
N GLY A 68 16.35 7.50 -4.63
CA GLY A 68 15.71 8.52 -5.45
C GLY A 68 15.98 9.95 -4.97
N PHE A 69 16.05 10.16 -3.65
CA PHE A 69 16.45 11.44 -3.06
C PHE A 69 17.93 11.77 -3.25
N ILE A 70 18.83 10.79 -3.12
CA ILE A 70 20.26 10.99 -3.30
C ILE A 70 20.58 11.31 -4.77
N ASP A 71 19.93 10.61 -5.69
CA ASP A 71 20.09 10.77 -7.15
C ASP A 71 19.11 11.81 -7.73
N LEU A 72 18.61 12.73 -6.91
CA LEU A 72 17.75 13.82 -7.33
C LEU A 72 18.64 14.96 -7.85
N PRO A 73 18.82 15.11 -9.17
CA PRO A 73 19.57 16.25 -9.66
C PRO A 73 18.68 17.49 -9.47
N SER A 74 19.26 18.68 -9.59
CA SER A 74 18.51 19.93 -9.81
C SER A 74 17.85 19.92 -11.20
N GLU A 75 17.07 18.88 -11.51
CA GLU A 75 16.37 18.73 -12.78
C GLU A 75 15.24 19.77 -12.83
N THR A 76 15.21 20.55 -13.90
CA THR A 76 14.01 21.30 -14.29
C THR A 76 12.89 20.34 -14.66
N LEU A 77 11.64 20.83 -14.70
CA LEU A 77 10.47 20.07 -15.14
C LEU A 77 10.73 19.40 -16.51
N SER A 78 11.04 18.11 -16.49
CA SER A 78 11.17 17.30 -17.69
C SER A 78 9.89 16.49 -17.91
N PRO A 79 9.54 16.13 -19.17
CA PRO A 79 8.46 15.21 -19.44
C PRO A 79 8.57 13.88 -18.66
N LYS A 80 9.79 13.44 -18.33
CA LYS A 80 10.04 12.23 -17.54
C LYS A 80 9.54 12.35 -16.09
N THR A 81 9.70 13.54 -15.50
CA THR A 81 9.21 13.85 -14.14
C THR A 81 7.69 13.80 -14.09
N VAL A 82 7.01 14.32 -15.11
CA VAL A 82 5.54 14.25 -15.22
C VAL A 82 5.05 12.81 -15.38
N VAL A 83 5.68 12.03 -16.27
CA VAL A 83 5.33 10.61 -16.46
C VAL A 83 5.49 9.81 -15.17
N THR A 84 6.58 10.04 -14.44
CA THR A 84 6.83 9.38 -13.15
C THR A 84 5.72 9.68 -12.15
N LEU A 85 5.33 10.96 -12.02
CA LEU A 85 4.25 11.38 -11.14
C LEU A 85 2.92 10.72 -11.52
N LEU A 86 2.60 10.65 -12.81
CA LEU A 86 1.39 9.98 -13.31
C LEU A 86 1.39 8.48 -13.00
N ILE A 87 2.54 7.80 -13.12
CA ILE A 87 2.67 6.38 -12.74
C ILE A 87 2.44 6.21 -11.24
N SER A 88 3.04 7.06 -10.39
CA SER A 88 2.84 6.99 -8.94
C SER A 88 1.38 7.18 -8.54
N ILE A 89 0.71 8.19 -9.10
CA ILE A 89 -0.71 8.46 -8.81
C ILE A 89 -1.60 7.36 -9.39
N GLY A 90 -1.39 6.97 -10.64
CA GLY A 90 -2.17 5.94 -11.31
C GLY A 90 -2.05 4.58 -10.62
N GLY A 91 -0.82 4.18 -10.26
CA GLY A 91 -0.56 2.96 -9.50
C GLY A 91 -1.25 2.96 -8.15
N TRP A 92 -1.19 4.08 -7.42
CA TRP A 92 -1.90 4.24 -6.15
C TRP A 92 -3.42 4.12 -6.29
N VAL A 93 -4.03 4.81 -7.26
CA VAL A 93 -5.47 4.74 -7.52
C VAL A 93 -5.90 3.30 -7.82
N VAL A 94 -5.16 2.61 -8.69
CA VAL A 94 -5.42 1.19 -9.01
C VAL A 94 -5.31 0.32 -7.76
N GLY A 95 -4.29 0.53 -6.92
CA GLY A 95 -4.11 -0.18 -5.65
C GLY A 95 -5.27 0.03 -4.68
N VAL A 96 -5.71 1.27 -4.49
CA VAL A 96 -6.87 1.61 -3.64
C VAL A 96 -8.15 0.98 -4.18
N MET A 97 -8.37 1.02 -5.49
CA MET A 97 -9.52 0.36 -6.12
C MET A 97 -9.49 -1.16 -5.91
N ALA A 98 -8.33 -1.79 -6.07
CA ALA A 98 -8.14 -3.22 -5.82
C ALA A 98 -8.44 -3.57 -4.36
N ALA A 99 -7.91 -2.81 -3.39
CA ALA A 99 -8.18 -2.99 -1.96
C ALA A 99 -9.67 -2.87 -1.62
N ARG A 100 -10.34 -1.85 -2.17
CA ARG A 100 -11.80 -1.67 -2.00
C ARG A 100 -12.60 -2.83 -2.59
N ARG A 101 -12.20 -3.32 -3.77
CA ARG A 101 -12.83 -4.50 -4.39
C ARG A 101 -12.66 -5.74 -3.53
N MET A 102 -11.46 -5.97 -2.98
CA MET A 102 -11.20 -7.09 -2.07
C MET A 102 -12.07 -7.03 -0.82
N LYS A 103 -12.20 -5.86 -0.19
CA LYS A 103 -13.13 -5.68 0.94
C LYS A 103 -14.56 -6.06 0.55
N LYS A 104 -15.06 -5.56 -0.59
CA LYS A 104 -16.43 -5.84 -1.04
C LYS A 104 -16.66 -7.35 -1.23
N VAL A 105 -15.74 -8.03 -1.92
CA VAL A 105 -15.80 -9.49 -2.11
C VAL A 105 -15.73 -10.23 -0.79
N ALA A 106 -14.90 -9.78 0.16
CA ALA A 106 -14.83 -10.39 1.48
C ALA A 106 -16.11 -10.18 2.30
N GLN A 107 -16.73 -9.00 2.23
CA GLN A 107 -18.00 -8.71 2.90
C GLN A 107 -19.16 -9.57 2.39
N GLU A 108 -19.22 -9.83 1.08
CA GLU A 108 -20.25 -10.70 0.48
C GLU A 108 -20.12 -12.17 0.92
N ARG A 109 -18.93 -12.60 1.35
CA ARG A 109 -18.63 -14.00 1.72
C ARG A 109 -18.65 -14.27 3.23
N LEU A 110 -18.65 -13.22 4.05
CA LEU A 110 -18.47 -13.34 5.49
C LEU A 110 -19.76 -12.99 6.26
N PRO A 111 -20.00 -13.62 7.42
CA PRO A 111 -21.15 -13.35 8.27
C PRO A 111 -21.30 -11.86 8.64
N ASN A 112 -22.55 -11.45 8.83
CA ASN A 112 -22.91 -10.12 9.33
C ASN A 112 -22.24 -9.89 10.70
N GLY A 113 -21.32 -8.93 10.78
CA GLY A 113 -20.55 -8.61 11.99
C GLY A 113 -19.05 -8.41 11.77
N VAL A 114 -18.46 -9.01 10.73
CA VAL A 114 -17.03 -8.82 10.39
C VAL A 114 -16.79 -7.52 9.62
N GLY A 115 -17.85 -6.87 9.12
CA GLY A 115 -17.75 -5.69 8.25
C GLY A 115 -16.95 -4.51 8.84
N GLN A 116 -17.05 -4.28 10.15
CA GLN A 116 -16.29 -3.21 10.82
C GLN A 116 -14.79 -3.52 10.86
N LEU A 117 -14.43 -4.77 11.16
CA LEU A 117 -13.04 -5.25 11.12
C LEU A 117 -12.44 -5.09 9.72
N LEU A 118 -13.16 -5.54 8.69
CA LEU A 118 -12.71 -5.44 7.29
C LEU A 118 -12.54 -3.98 6.85
N SER A 119 -13.36 -3.08 7.39
CA SER A 119 -13.26 -1.64 7.14
C SER A 119 -12.03 -1.02 7.82
N GLY A 120 -11.75 -1.40 9.07
CA GLY A 120 -10.52 -0.99 9.76
C GLY A 120 -9.27 -1.45 9.03
N LEU A 121 -9.24 -2.71 8.58
CA LEU A 121 -8.13 -3.24 7.78
C LEU A 121 -7.96 -2.51 6.45
N LEU A 122 -9.06 -2.21 5.76
CA LEU A 122 -9.00 -1.43 4.53
C LEU A 122 -8.45 -0.02 4.80
N LEU A 123 -8.85 0.62 5.91
CA LEU A 123 -8.35 1.95 6.24
C LEU A 123 -6.84 1.92 6.45
N ILE A 124 -6.35 0.99 7.28
CA ILE A 124 -4.92 0.79 7.50
C ILE A 124 -4.22 0.55 6.16
N GLN A 125 -4.75 -0.33 5.31
CA GLN A 125 -4.19 -0.61 4.00
C GLN A 125 -3.98 0.65 3.17
N ILE A 126 -5.04 1.45 3.05
CA ILE A 126 -5.03 2.66 2.24
C ILE A 126 -4.01 3.64 2.82
N MET A 127 -3.98 3.83 4.15
CA MET A 127 -3.01 4.73 4.78
C MET A 127 -1.58 4.30 4.50
N THR A 128 -1.26 3.03 4.70
CA THR A 128 0.06 2.46 4.46
C THR A 128 0.46 2.56 2.98
N MET A 129 -0.44 2.25 2.05
CA MET A 129 -0.20 2.42 0.62
C MET A 129 -0.01 3.88 0.20
N SER A 130 -0.69 4.81 0.88
CA SER A 130 -0.67 6.24 0.53
C SER A 130 0.63 6.93 0.96
N ALA A 131 1.38 6.35 1.90
CA ALA A 131 2.66 6.92 2.34
C ALA A 131 3.64 7.11 1.16
N PHE A 132 3.79 6.10 0.30
CA PHE A 132 4.77 6.16 -0.81
C PHE A 132 4.42 7.18 -1.90
N PRO A 133 3.17 7.24 -2.43
CA PRO A 133 2.76 8.26 -3.37
C PRO A 133 2.83 9.67 -2.77
N VAL A 134 2.45 9.86 -1.50
CA VAL A 134 2.55 11.16 -0.83
C VAL A 134 4.01 11.62 -0.78
N ILE A 135 4.93 10.74 -0.36
CA ILE A 135 6.36 11.04 -0.37
C ILE A 135 6.82 11.37 -1.80
N SER A 136 6.46 10.55 -2.79
CA SER A 136 6.79 10.80 -4.21
C SER A 136 6.32 12.18 -4.67
N ILE A 137 5.08 12.58 -4.35
CA ILE A 137 4.53 13.89 -4.73
C ILE A 137 5.33 15.02 -4.07
N ILE A 138 5.59 14.91 -2.77
CA ILE A 138 6.38 15.92 -2.03
C ILE A 138 7.77 16.06 -2.65
N CYS A 139 8.43 14.95 -3.01
CA CYS A 139 9.73 14.98 -3.68
C CYS A 139 9.67 15.78 -4.98
N HIS A 140 8.66 15.52 -5.81
CA HIS A 140 8.49 16.22 -7.09
C HIS A 140 8.19 17.71 -6.89
N LEU A 141 7.44 18.09 -5.86
CA LEU A 141 7.20 19.50 -5.51
C LEU A 141 8.46 20.20 -5.02
N LEU A 142 9.34 19.52 -4.28
CA LEU A 142 10.62 20.08 -3.86
C LEU A 142 11.56 20.33 -5.03
N ILE A 143 11.52 19.48 -6.06
CA ILE A 143 12.23 19.72 -7.33
C ILE A 143 11.67 20.99 -7.99
N PHE A 144 10.34 21.11 -8.07
CA PHE A 144 9.68 22.27 -8.68
C PHE A 144 10.07 23.60 -8.02
N ASN A 145 10.21 23.63 -6.69
CA ASN A 145 10.58 24.85 -5.95
C ASN A 145 12.08 25.19 -6.00
N ARG A 146 12.93 24.26 -6.49
CA ARG A 146 14.38 24.48 -6.64
C ARG A 146 14.79 24.82 -8.08
N ALA A 147 13.88 24.66 -9.04
CA ALA A 147 14.05 25.03 -10.45
C ALA A 147 13.69 26.50 -10.68
#